data_AF-A0A2U3RFH4-F1
#
_entry.id   AF-A0A2U3RFH4-F1
#
_cell.length_a   1.000
_cell.length_b   1.000
_cell.length_c   1.000
_cell.angle_alpha   90.00
_cell.angle_beta   90.00
_cell.angle_gamma   90.00
#
_symmetry.space_group_name_H-M   'P 1'
#
loop_
_entity.id
_entity.type
_entity.pdbx_description
1 polymer ?
#
loop_
_entity_poly.entity_id
_entity_poly.type
_entity_poly.pdbx_seq_one_letter_code
_entity_poly.pdbx_strand_id
1 'polypeptide(L)'
;MNFQNQGNFTRGSQLFAHKLRMFGQGSTNVFIIGLGLSIFWIICRLYQKVFLSSLYYFVIERYVQLKLAIGEHFYDIDQIGIKFYSLRFKKWMHLNAQDFLHEFYTG
;
A
#
# COMPACT_ATOMS: atom_id res chain seq x y z
N MET A 1 33.43 -19.89 53.76
CA MET A 1 32.15 -20.21 53.10
C MET A 1 32.43 -21.07 51.89
N ASN A 2 31.90 -22.30 51.86
CA ASN A 2 32.24 -23.31 50.87
C ASN A 2 31.34 -23.16 49.63
N PHE A 3 31.89 -22.69 48.51
CA PHE A 3 31.16 -22.46 47.24
C PHE A 3 30.97 -23.73 46.40
N GLN A 4 31.07 -24.91 46.99
CA GLN A 4 30.98 -26.20 46.27
C GLN A 4 29.55 -26.69 45.99
N ASN A 5 28.51 -25.92 46.32
CA ASN A 5 27.11 -26.37 46.24
C ASN A 5 26.27 -25.65 45.17
N GLN A 6 26.88 -25.17 44.07
CA GLN A 6 26.15 -24.52 42.97
C GLN A 6 25.86 -25.45 41.78
N GLY A 7 26.17 -26.75 41.87
CA GLY A 7 26.34 -27.60 40.69
C GLY A 7 25.45 -28.83 40.54
N ASN A 8 24.38 -29.02 41.34
CA ASN A 8 23.56 -30.23 41.26
C ASN A 8 22.18 -30.01 40.61
N PHE A 9 22.14 -29.18 39.56
CA PHE A 9 21.02 -29.22 38.63
C PHE A 9 21.10 -30.53 37.86
N THR A 10 20.13 -31.43 38.06
CA THR A 10 20.02 -32.72 37.37
C THR A 10 20.21 -32.48 35.88
N ARG A 11 21.04 -33.27 35.19
CA ARG A 11 21.37 -33.14 33.74
C ARG A 11 20.17 -32.77 32.84
N GLY A 12 18.97 -33.26 33.19
CA GLY A 12 17.69 -32.93 32.53
C GLY A 12 17.22 -31.48 32.68
N SER A 13 17.43 -30.83 33.82
CA SER A 13 17.06 -29.43 34.06
C SER A 13 17.93 -28.45 33.27
N GLN A 14 19.22 -28.75 33.08
CA GLN A 14 20.11 -27.99 32.19
C GLN A 14 19.70 -28.15 30.71
N LEU A 15 19.36 -29.37 30.29
CA LEU A 15 18.82 -29.64 28.95
C LEU A 15 17.49 -28.91 28.70
N PHE A 16 16.61 -28.86 29.71
CA PHE A 16 15.34 -28.15 29.63
C PHE A 16 15.54 -26.63 29.53
N ALA A 17 16.38 -26.05 30.38
CA ALA A 17 16.70 -24.62 30.34
C ALA A 17 17.34 -24.21 29.00
N HIS A 18 18.23 -25.05 28.46
CA HIS A 18 18.84 -24.84 27.15
C HIS A 18 17.82 -24.90 26.00
N LYS A 19 16.92 -25.89 26.00
CA LYS A 19 15.83 -26.00 25.01
C LYS A 19 14.83 -24.84 25.09
N LEU A 20 14.51 -24.37 26.29
CA LEU A 20 13.66 -23.20 26.51
C LEU A 20 14.29 -21.92 25.92
N ARG A 21 15.60 -21.75 26.09
CA ARG A 21 16.32 -20.60 25.52
C ARG A 21 16.37 -20.66 23.99
N MET A 22 16.60 -21.84 23.42
CA MET A 22 16.53 -22.06 21.97
C MET A 22 15.11 -21.83 21.42
N PHE A 23 14.08 -22.21 22.16
CA PHE A 23 12.68 -21.93 21.81
C PHE A 23 12.36 -20.44 21.88
N GLY A 24 12.83 -19.72 22.90
CA GLY A 24 12.67 -18.27 23.02
C GLY A 24 13.34 -17.50 21.87
N GLN A 25 14.55 -17.90 21.48
CA GLN A 25 15.24 -17.28 20.33
C GLN A 25 14.58 -17.64 19.00
N GLY A 26 14.20 -18.91 18.82
CA GLY A 26 13.51 -19.38 17.61
C GLY A 26 12.14 -18.70 17.43
N SER A 27 11.34 -18.63 18.49
CA SER A 27 10.05 -17.94 18.46
C SER A 27 10.19 -16.45 18.17
N THR A 28 11.11 -15.76 18.83
CA THR A 28 11.38 -14.33 18.58
C THR A 28 11.74 -14.07 17.12
N ASN A 29 12.61 -14.89 16.53
CA ASN A 29 12.98 -14.75 15.12
C ASN A 29 11.81 -15.02 14.17
N VAL A 30 10.98 -16.04 14.44
CA VAL A 30 9.78 -16.34 13.65
C VAL A 30 8.78 -15.18 13.71
N PHE A 31 8.58 -14.57 14.88
CA PHE A 31 7.71 -13.40 15.02
C PHE A 31 8.25 -12.19 14.27
N ILE A 32 9.55 -11.90 14.36
CA ILE A 32 10.16 -10.78 13.63
C ILE A 32 10.01 -10.96 12.12
N ILE A 33 10.29 -12.16 11.60
CA ILE A 33 10.15 -12.46 10.16
C ILE A 33 8.69 -12.39 9.74
N GLY A 34 7.77 -12.95 10.52
CA GLY A 34 6.33 -12.91 10.24
C GLY A 34 5.77 -11.48 10.24
N LEU A 35 6.19 -10.65 11.19
CA LEU A 35 5.83 -9.24 11.22
C LEU A 35 6.42 -8.48 10.03
N GLY A 36 7.69 -8.72 9.70
CA GLY A 36 8.33 -8.13 8.53
C GLY A 36 7.60 -8.45 7.22
N LEU A 37 7.25 -9.73 7.01
CA LEU A 37 6.51 -10.16 5.82
C LEU A 37 5.10 -9.59 5.75
N SER A 38 4.39 -9.47 6.88
CA SER A 38 3.04 -8.89 6.90
C SER A 38 3.06 -7.38 6.60
N ILE A 39 4.01 -6.64 7.15
CA ILE A 39 4.21 -5.22 6.83
C ILE A 39 4.58 -5.05 5.36
N PHE A 40 5.52 -5.85 4.86
CA PHE A 40 5.90 -5.83 3.44
C PHE A 40 4.71 -6.09 2.52
N TRP A 41 3.88 -7.08 2.84
CA TRP A 41 2.66 -7.38 2.08
C TRP A 41 1.70 -6.19 2.03
N ILE A 42 1.48 -5.51 3.17
CA ILE A 42 0.60 -4.33 3.25
C ILE A 42 1.15 -3.19 2.39
N ILE A 43 2.46 -2.95 2.43
CA ILE A 43 3.12 -1.94 1.59
C ILE A 43 2.94 -2.25 0.11
N CYS A 44 3.17 -3.50 -0.32
CA CYS A 44 2.94 -3.92 -1.71
C CYS A 44 1.47 -3.70 -2.14
N ARG A 45 0.51 -4.04 -1.27
CA ARG A 45 -0.93 -3.82 -1.53
C ARG A 45 -1.29 -2.35 -1.63
N LEU A 46 -0.73 -1.50 -0.78
CA LEU A 46 -0.92 -0.05 -0.83
C LEU A 46 -0.34 0.51 -2.12
N TYR A 47 0.88 0.10 -2.48
CA TYR A 47 1.53 0.54 -3.72
C TYR A 47 0.72 0.14 -4.95
N GLN A 48 0.23 -1.10 -5.03
CA GLN A 48 -0.64 -1.55 -6.13
C GLN A 48 -1.92 -0.71 -6.22
N LYS A 49 -2.57 -0.38 -5.10
CA LYS A 49 -3.79 0.45 -5.11
C LYS A 49 -3.51 1.89 -5.54
N VAL A 50 -2.44 2.50 -5.06
CA VAL A 50 -2.04 3.86 -5.42
C VAL A 50 -1.66 3.92 -6.89
N PHE A 51 -0.87 2.95 -7.37
CA PHE A 51 -0.47 2.85 -8.76
C PHE A 51 -1.67 2.66 -9.70
N LEU A 52 -2.62 1.77 -9.37
CA LEU A 52 -3.84 1.58 -10.15
C LEU A 52 -4.71 2.84 -10.18
N SER A 53 -4.81 3.55 -9.06
CA SER A 53 -5.58 4.80 -9.00
C SER A 53 -4.91 5.89 -9.85
N SER A 54 -3.59 6.05 -9.73
CA SER A 54 -2.81 7.00 -10.52
C SER A 54 -2.89 6.69 -12.02
N LEU A 55 -2.74 5.42 -12.40
CA LEU A 55 -2.86 4.97 -13.79
C LEU A 55 -4.27 5.21 -14.34
N TYR A 56 -5.31 4.97 -13.55
CA TYR A 56 -6.69 5.25 -13.95
C TYR A 56 -6.91 6.73 -14.25
N TYR A 57 -6.49 7.63 -13.35
CA TYR A 57 -6.63 9.07 -13.57
C TYR A 57 -5.77 9.57 -14.74
N PHE A 58 -4.58 9.01 -14.94
CA PHE A 58 -3.71 9.31 -16.08
C PHE A 58 -4.35 8.92 -17.43
N VAL A 59 -4.98 7.75 -17.51
CA VAL A 59 -5.69 7.34 -18.73
C VAL A 59 -6.87 8.27 -19.03
N ILE A 60 -7.60 8.71 -18.00
CA ILE A 60 -8.68 9.68 -18.16
C ILE A 60 -8.14 11.04 -18.63
N GLU A 61 -7.06 11.53 -18.03
CA GLU A 61 -6.39 12.77 -18.45
C GLU A 61 -6.03 12.73 -19.94
N ARG A 62 -5.37 11.65 -20.40
CA ARG A 62 -5.02 11.48 -21.82
C ARG A 62 -6.25 11.42 -22.71
N TYR A 63 -7.31 10.75 -22.27
CA TYR A 63 -8.58 10.72 -23.00
C TYR A 63 -9.23 12.10 -23.08
N VAL A 64 -9.21 12.89 -22.01
CA VAL A 64 -9.72 14.28 -21.99
C VAL A 64 -8.92 15.18 -22.93
N GLN A 65 -7.59 15.11 -22.90
CA GLN A 65 -6.72 15.85 -23.80
C GLN A 65 -7.02 15.52 -25.27
N LEU A 66 -7.17 14.24 -25.60
CA LEU A 66 -7.52 13.81 -26.95
C LEU A 66 -8.93 14.31 -27.35
N LYS A 67 -9.90 14.22 -26.43
CA LYS A 67 -11.26 14.66 -26.68
C LYS A 67 -11.34 16.18 -26.87
N LEU A 68 -10.55 16.97 -26.14
CA LEU A 68 -10.41 18.40 -26.34
C LEU A 68 -9.76 18.73 -27.68
N ALA A 69 -8.63 18.09 -28.00
CA ALA A 69 -7.93 18.33 -29.26
C ALA A 69 -8.78 18.04 -30.50
N ILE A 70 -9.63 17.00 -30.44
CA ILE A 70 -10.59 16.72 -31.50
C ILE A 70 -11.78 17.69 -31.41
N GLY A 71 -12.33 17.88 -30.23
CA GLY A 71 -13.56 18.64 -30.02
C GLY A 71 -13.41 20.13 -30.29
N GLU A 72 -12.25 20.72 -30.03
CA GLU A 72 -11.91 22.12 -30.37
C GLU A 72 -12.08 22.41 -31.87
N HIS A 73 -11.96 21.38 -32.72
CA HIS A 73 -12.16 21.52 -34.16
C HIS A 73 -13.64 21.53 -34.58
N PHE A 74 -14.54 21.00 -33.75
CA PHE A 74 -15.95 20.77 -34.11
C PHE A 74 -16.96 21.54 -33.24
N TYR A 75 -16.59 21.86 -32.00
CA TYR A 75 -17.48 22.44 -30.99
C TYR A 75 -16.74 23.43 -30.09
N ASP A 76 -17.48 24.34 -29.48
CA ASP A 76 -16.95 25.25 -28.46
C ASP A 76 -16.47 24.45 -27.24
N ILE A 77 -15.34 24.84 -26.66
CA ILE A 77 -14.62 24.08 -25.63
C ILE A 77 -15.51 23.88 -24.38
N ASP A 78 -16.38 24.86 -24.10
CA ASP A 78 -17.32 24.86 -22.98
C ASP A 78 -18.42 23.78 -23.09
N GLN A 79 -18.62 23.17 -24.26
CA GLN A 79 -19.62 22.10 -24.47
C GLN A 79 -19.02 20.69 -24.32
N ILE A 80 -17.69 20.58 -24.22
CA ILE A 80 -16.99 19.29 -24.20
C ILE A 80 -16.95 18.75 -22.76
N GLY A 81 -18.05 18.14 -22.33
CA GLY A 81 -18.12 17.48 -21.03
C GLY A 81 -17.49 16.08 -21.01
N ILE A 82 -16.92 15.68 -19.88
CA ILE A 82 -16.53 14.29 -19.59
C ILE A 82 -17.36 13.71 -18.45
N LYS A 83 -17.77 12.45 -18.59
CA LYS A 83 -18.36 11.67 -17.51
C LYS A 83 -17.35 10.61 -17.08
N PHE A 84 -16.92 10.66 -15.83
CA PHE A 84 -15.97 9.69 -15.28
C PHE A 84 -16.38 9.26 -13.87
N TYR A 85 -15.84 8.14 -13.42
CA TYR A 85 -16.08 7.66 -12.06
C TYR A 85 -15.00 8.21 -11.14
N SER A 86 -15.39 9.07 -10.19
CA SER A 86 -14.42 9.59 -9.22
C SER A 86 -14.13 8.52 -8.18
N LEU A 87 -12.91 7.97 -8.18
CA LEU A 87 -12.44 7.02 -7.15
C LEU A 87 -12.45 7.66 -5.75
N ARG A 88 -12.24 8.98 -5.65
CA ARG A 88 -12.28 9.75 -4.40
C ARG A 88 -13.67 9.78 -3.78
N PHE A 89 -14.70 10.08 -4.56
CA PHE A 89 -16.07 10.21 -4.08
C PHE A 89 -16.93 8.95 -4.29
N LYS A 90 -16.38 7.92 -4.96
CA LYS A 90 -17.07 6.68 -5.35
C LYS A 90 -18.39 6.92 -6.09
N LYS A 91 -18.47 7.99 -6.87
CA LYS A 91 -19.66 8.36 -7.64
C LYS A 91 -19.29 8.79 -9.05
N TRP A 92 -20.24 8.63 -9.97
CA TRP A 92 -20.15 9.18 -11.31
C TRP A 92 -20.25 10.70 -11.23
N MET A 93 -19.27 11.38 -11.81
CA MET A 93 -19.24 12.83 -11.93
C MET A 93 -19.26 13.21 -13.40
N HIS A 94 -19.91 14.34 -13.68
CA HIS A 94 -19.85 15.00 -14.97
C HIS A 94 -19.21 16.37 -14.73
N LEU A 95 -18.11 16.64 -15.43
CA LEU A 95 -17.39 17.89 -15.37
C LEU A 95 -17.04 18.31 -16.79
N ASN A 96 -16.84 19.62 -16.97
CA ASN A 96 -16.31 20.11 -18.22
C ASN A 96 -14.87 19.61 -18.40
N ALA A 97 -14.45 19.37 -19.64
CA ALA A 97 -13.12 18.83 -19.91
C ALA A 97 -12.00 19.79 -19.44
N GLN A 98 -12.22 21.10 -19.56
CA GLN A 98 -11.28 22.12 -19.10
C GLN A 98 -11.22 22.19 -17.57
N ASP A 99 -12.37 22.17 -16.89
CA ASP A 99 -12.43 22.16 -15.42
C ASP A 99 -11.76 20.90 -14.85
N PHE A 100 -11.94 19.74 -15.50
CA PHE A 100 -11.27 18.51 -15.11
C PHE A 100 -9.75 18.62 -15.21
N LEU A 101 -9.20 19.18 -16.30
CA LEU A 101 -7.76 19.37 -16.45
C LEU A 101 -7.22 20.37 -15.43
N HIS A 102 -7.95 21.46 -15.19
CA HIS A 102 -7.57 22.44 -14.18
C HIS A 102 -7.55 21.82 -12.78
N GLU A 103 -8.61 21.08 -12.38
CA GLU A 103 -8.65 20.38 -11.10
C GLU A 103 -7.56 19.31 -10.98
N PHE A 104 -7.18 18.66 -12.09
CA PHE A 104 -6.12 17.65 -12.12
C PHE A 104 -4.71 18.22 -11.93
N TYR A 105 -4.40 19.39 -12.51
CA TYR A 105 -3.07 20.02 -12.39
C TYR A 105 -2.92 20.90 -11.14
N THR A 106 -4.02 21.41 -10.58
CA THR A 106 -3.98 22.33 -9.44
C THR A 106 -4.32 21.67 -8.08
N GLY A 107 -4.80 20.42 -8.09
CA GLY A 107 -5.16 19.63 -6.90
C GLY A 107 -4.11 18.61 -6.48
#